data_AF-A0A3M1CIV3-F1
#
_entry.id   AF-A0A3M1CIV3-F1
#
_cell.length_a   1.000
_cell.length_b   1.000
_cell.length_c   1.000
_cell.angle_alpha   90.00
_cell.angle_beta   90.00
_cell.angle_gamma   90.00
#
_symmetry.space_group_name_H-M   'P 1'
#
loop_
_entity.id
_entity.type
_entity.pdbx_description
1 polymer ?
#
loop_
_entity_poly.entity_id
_entity_poly.type
_entity_poly.pdbx_seq_one_letter_code
_entity_poly.pdbx_strand_id
1 'polypeptide(L)'
;MKRLIIHTILLLLLGTTALRAQFDRPPDNSFLFNTFTSVLVKDSFAIVGERNGLAVLTYDSLQDIYRPVSSLYLTSAPTEYKRYGDTVIYRTSADLLEVLDMTQLPELRT
;
A
#
# COMPACT_ATOMS: atom_id res chain seq x y z
N MET A 1 -21.22 10.69 51.99
CA MET A 1 -21.19 9.26 51.60
C MET A 1 -21.79 8.99 50.23
N LYS A 2 -23.01 9.47 49.91
CA LYS A 2 -23.65 9.25 48.59
C LYS A 2 -22.80 9.68 47.37
N ARG A 3 -22.10 10.82 47.48
CA ARG A 3 -21.21 11.29 46.41
C ARG A 3 -20.01 10.37 46.18
N LEU A 4 -19.41 9.82 47.23
CA LEU A 4 -18.25 8.93 47.11
C LEU A 4 -18.59 7.66 46.32
N ILE A 5 -19.76 7.08 46.64
CA ILE A 5 -20.27 5.87 45.99
C ILE A 5 -20.46 6.09 44.47
N ILE A 6 -21.00 7.25 44.08
CA ILE A 6 -21.19 7.59 42.66
C ILE A 6 -19.84 7.68 41.94
N HIS A 7 -18.81 8.27 42.56
CA HIS A 7 -17.49 8.38 41.94
C HIS A 7 -16.81 7.01 41.83
N THR A 8 -16.97 6.15 42.84
CA THR A 8 -16.44 4.77 42.81
C THR A 8 -17.11 3.94 41.73
N ILE A 9 -18.43 4.05 41.56
CA ILE A 9 -19.17 3.35 40.49
C ILE A 9 -18.72 3.86 39.10
N LEU A 10 -18.56 5.17 38.94
CA LEU A 10 -18.12 5.77 37.68
C LEU A 10 -16.71 5.29 37.29
N LEU A 11 -15.78 5.24 38.25
CA LEU A 11 -14.42 4.72 38.05
C LEU A 11 -14.42 3.22 37.70
N LEU A 12 -15.31 2.44 38.30
CA LEU A 12 -15.46 1.02 37.99
C LEU A 12 -16.00 0.80 36.56
N LEU A 13 -16.95 1.63 36.12
CA LEU A 13 -17.51 1.60 34.76
C LEU A 13 -16.52 2.03 33.68
N LEU A 14 -15.60 2.95 34.00
CA LEU A 14 -14.53 3.37 33.06
C LEU A 14 -13.45 2.30 32.87
N GLY A 15 -13.29 1.37 33.82
CA GLY A 15 -12.30 0.31 33.74
C GLY A 15 -12.69 -0.86 32.82
N THR A 16 -13.98 -1.04 32.51
CA THR A 16 -14.46 -2.20 31.74
C THR A 16 -14.36 -2.01 30.22
N THR A 17 -14.15 -0.78 29.72
CA THR A 17 -14.06 -0.50 28.28
C THR A 17 -12.67 -0.69 27.67
N ALA A 18 -11.64 -0.99 28.48
CA ALA A 18 -10.27 -1.20 27.99
C ALA A 18 -10.03 -2.60 27.40
N LEU A 19 -10.96 -3.54 27.61
CA LEU A 19 -10.84 -4.88 27.08
C LEU A 19 -11.55 -4.94 25.72
N ARG A 20 -10.72 -4.96 24.68
CA ARG A 20 -11.02 -5.34 23.29
C ARG A 20 -11.33 -4.20 22.32
N ALA A 21 -10.31 -3.40 22.06
CA ALA A 21 -9.97 -3.12 20.66
C ALA A 21 -9.42 -4.43 20.03
N GLN A 22 -10.29 -5.43 19.90
CA GLN A 22 -10.00 -6.62 19.13
C GLN A 22 -10.30 -6.25 17.69
N PHE A 23 -9.26 -6.19 16.86
CA PHE A 23 -9.48 -6.19 15.42
C PHE A 23 -10.09 -7.56 15.08
N ASP A 24 -11.40 -7.59 14.80
CA ASP A 24 -12.12 -8.84 14.51
C ASP A 24 -11.53 -9.60 13.33
N ARG A 25 -10.76 -8.90 12.48
CA ARG A 25 -9.94 -9.43 11.39
C ARG A 25 -8.69 -8.56 11.25
N PRO A 26 -7.51 -9.11 10.93
CA PRO A 26 -6.47 -8.29 10.32
C PRO A 26 -7.11 -7.57 9.12
N PRO A 27 -6.80 -6.28 8.87
CA PRO A 27 -7.39 -5.56 7.75
C PRO A 27 -7.19 -6.39 6.49
N ASP A 28 -8.27 -6.67 5.76
CA ASP A 28 -8.29 -7.49 4.54
C ASP A 28 -7.19 -7.00 3.60
N ASN A 29 -6.03 -7.67 3.60
CA ASN A 29 -4.78 -7.44 2.85
C ASN A 29 -4.66 -6.10 2.12
N SER A 30 -4.97 -5.02 2.83
CA SER A 30 -4.99 -3.68 2.28
C SER A 30 -3.62 -3.14 2.56
N PHE A 31 -2.81 -3.01 1.51
CA PHE A 31 -1.51 -2.38 1.59
C PHE A 31 -1.67 -0.97 2.19
N LEU A 32 -1.42 -0.84 3.49
CA LEU A 32 -1.26 0.45 4.18
C LEU A 32 0.14 1.02 3.86
N PHE A 33 0.51 1.04 2.58
CA PHE A 33 1.54 1.92 2.10
C PHE A 33 0.86 3.25 1.78
N ASN A 34 0.88 4.17 2.73
CA ASN A 34 0.34 5.54 2.64
C ASN A 34 0.95 6.41 1.50
N THR A 35 1.67 5.82 0.55
CA THR A 35 2.44 6.50 -0.50
C THR A 35 2.42 5.78 -1.86
N PHE A 36 1.57 4.78 -2.09
CA PHE A 36 1.35 4.33 -3.47
C PHE A 36 0.35 5.26 -4.14
N THR A 37 0.83 6.10 -5.05
CA THR A 37 -0.02 7.03 -5.82
C THR A 37 -1.04 6.27 -6.68
N SER A 38 -0.78 4.99 -6.95
CA SER A 38 -1.58 4.11 -7.79
C SER A 38 -1.02 2.68 -7.72
N VAL A 39 -1.78 1.68 -8.19
CA VAL A 39 -1.32 0.28 -8.40
C VAL A 39 -1.75 -0.20 -9.78
N LEU A 40 -0.86 -0.88 -10.52
CA LEU A 40 -1.17 -1.49 -11.81
C LEU A 40 -0.89 -3.00 -11.78
N VAL A 41 -1.84 -3.82 -12.23
CA VAL A 41 -1.68 -5.28 -12.25
C VAL A 41 -1.58 -5.79 -13.69
N LYS A 42 -0.57 -6.63 -13.97
CA LYS A 42 -0.38 -7.35 -15.23
C LYS A 42 0.08 -8.78 -14.92
N ASP A 43 -0.65 -9.76 -15.43
CA ASP A 43 -0.40 -11.18 -15.19
C ASP A 43 -0.34 -11.48 -13.68
N SER A 44 0.80 -11.96 -13.17
CA SER A 44 1.03 -12.23 -11.75
C SER A 44 1.80 -11.11 -11.03
N PHE A 45 2.03 -9.98 -11.70
CA PHE A 45 2.82 -8.86 -11.19
C PHE A 45 1.96 -7.63 -10.92
N ALA A 46 2.27 -6.95 -9.82
CA ALA A 46 1.77 -5.62 -9.51
C ALA A 46 2.91 -4.61 -9.62
N ILE A 47 2.73 -3.55 -10.41
CA ILE A 47 3.63 -2.42 -10.51
C ILE A 47 3.07 -1.29 -9.64
N VAL A 48 3.91 -0.78 -8.74
CA VAL A 48 3.54 0.28 -7.80
C VAL A 48 4.50 1.45 -7.91
N GLY A 49 3.95 2.66 -7.84
CA GLY A 49 4.75 3.90 -7.77
C GLY A 49 5.23 4.14 -6.34
N GLU A 50 6.55 4.18 -6.14
CA GLU A 50 7.19 4.53 -4.88
C GLU A 50 7.69 5.99 -4.90
N ARG A 51 8.05 6.52 -3.73
CA ARG A 51 8.61 7.88 -3.62
C ARG A 51 9.81 8.12 -4.54
N ASN A 52 10.64 7.08 -4.77
CA ASN A 52 11.89 7.19 -5.52
C ASN A 52 11.88 6.37 -6.82
N GLY A 53 10.72 5.93 -7.31
CA GLY A 53 10.67 5.12 -8.52
C GLY A 53 9.47 4.20 -8.65
N LEU A 54 9.69 3.03 -9.24
CA LEU A 54 8.69 2.00 -9.47
C LEU A 54 9.17 0.69 -8.85
N ALA A 55 8.26 -0.07 -8.26
CA ALA A 55 8.53 -1.44 -7.79
C ALA A 55 7.60 -2.43 -8.47
N VAL A 56 8.13 -3.60 -8.81
CA VAL A 56 7.36 -4.76 -9.24
C VAL A 56 7.24 -5.70 -8.07
N LEU A 57 6.01 -6.10 -7.78
CA LEU A 57 5.66 -7.04 -6.76
C LEU A 57 5.08 -8.30 -7.42
N THR A 58 5.37 -9.48 -6.86
CA THR A 58 4.69 -10.74 -7.21
C THR A 58 3.83 -11.18 -6.04
N TYR A 59 2.70 -11.81 -6.31
CA TYR A 59 1.87 -12.40 -5.27
C TYR A 59 2.42 -13.77 -4.83
N ASP A 60 2.68 -13.93 -3.54
CA ASP A 60 3.06 -15.18 -2.88
C ASP A 60 1.81 -15.83 -2.30
N SER A 61 1.28 -16.84 -2.98
CA SER A 61 0.04 -17.53 -2.60
C SER A 61 0.17 -18.38 -1.34
N LEU A 62 1.39 -18.75 -0.93
CA LEU A 62 1.59 -19.55 0.29
C LEU A 62 1.40 -18.69 1.54
N GLN A 63 1.77 -17.41 1.43
CA GLN A 63 1.73 -16.47 2.53
C GLN A 63 0.65 -15.39 2.38
N ASP A 64 -0.04 -15.36 1.25
CA ASP A 64 -1.09 -14.40 0.91
C ASP A 64 -0.58 -12.94 0.99
N ILE A 65 0.64 -12.71 0.49
CA ILE A 65 1.29 -11.39 0.49
C ILE A 65 1.92 -11.07 -0.87
N TYR A 66 2.01 -9.79 -1.22
CA TYR A 66 2.87 -9.37 -2.33
C TYR A 66 4.30 -9.15 -1.85
N ARG A 67 5.27 -9.65 -2.61
CA ARG A 67 6.70 -9.52 -2.35
C ARG A 67 7.37 -8.71 -3.47
N PRO A 68 8.23 -7.74 -3.16
CA PRO A 68 9.00 -7.04 -4.18
C PRO A 68 9.97 -8.00 -4.87
N VAL A 69 9.98 -7.96 -6.21
CA VAL A 69 10.87 -8.77 -7.06
C VAL A 69 11.86 -7.91 -7.84
N SER A 70 11.52 -6.65 -8.09
CA SER A 70 12.35 -5.72 -8.86
C SER A 70 11.98 -4.29 -8.51
N SER A 71 12.94 -3.37 -8.63
CA SER A 71 12.73 -1.95 -8.46
C SER A 71 13.52 -1.15 -9.51
N LEU A 72 12.91 -0.07 -9.98
CA LEU A 72 13.52 0.91 -10.84
C LEU A 72 13.56 2.24 -10.11
N TYR A 73 14.76 2.71 -9.81
CA TYR A 73 14.95 4.03 -9.22
C TYR A 73 14.82 5.09 -10.30
N LEU A 74 13.92 6.03 -10.08
CA LEU A 74 13.69 7.17 -10.96
C LEU A 74 14.22 8.44 -10.29
N THR A 75 14.69 9.39 -11.09
CA THR A 75 15.11 10.70 -10.59
C THR A 75 13.93 11.52 -10.07
N SER A 76 12.70 11.19 -10.49
CA SER A 76 11.47 11.86 -10.09
C SER A 76 10.35 10.85 -9.88
N ALA A 77 9.56 11.06 -8.83
CA ALA A 77 8.50 10.13 -8.45
C ALA A 77 7.39 10.09 -9.51
N PRO A 78 6.85 8.92 -9.87
CA PRO A 78 5.68 8.83 -10.73
C PRO A 78 4.42 9.36 -9.99
N THR A 79 3.70 10.28 -10.62
CA THR A 79 2.50 10.94 -10.07
C THR A 79 1.22 10.44 -10.72
N GLU A 80 1.26 10.13 -12.01
CA GLU A 80 0.13 9.61 -12.78
C GLU A 80 0.63 8.51 -13.72
N TYR A 81 -0.24 7.56 -14.06
CA TYR A 81 0.06 6.63 -15.14
C TYR A 81 -1.16 6.04 -15.80
N LYS A 82 -0.94 5.57 -17.02
CA LYS A 82 -1.95 4.91 -17.83
C LYS A 82 -1.31 3.78 -18.64
N ARG A 83 -1.98 2.63 -18.63
CA ARG A 83 -1.57 1.45 -19.39
C ARG A 83 -2.23 1.39 -20.75
N TYR A 84 -1.44 0.98 -21.73
CA TYR A 84 -1.82 0.69 -23.11
C TYR A 84 -1.20 -0.65 -23.50
N GLY A 85 -1.96 -1.74 -23.35
CA GLY A 85 -1.44 -3.09 -23.63
C GLY A 85 -0.27 -3.46 -22.71
N ASP A 86 0.92 -3.65 -23.29
CA ASP A 86 2.15 -3.96 -22.57
C ASP A 86 3.01 -2.74 -22.27
N THR A 87 2.49 -1.53 -22.50
CA THR A 87 3.20 -0.28 -22.25
C THR A 87 2.50 0.51 -21.14
N VAL A 88 3.27 1.11 -20.24
CA VAL A 88 2.78 2.11 -19.29
C VAL A 88 3.38 3.45 -19.63
N ILE A 89 2.54 4.45 -19.78
CA ILE A 89 2.99 5.84 -19.84
C ILE A 89 2.76 6.43 -18.46
N TYR A 90 3.80 7.00 -17.87
CA TYR A 90 3.71 7.65 -16.56
C TYR A 90 4.24 9.08 -16.62
N ARG A 91 3.62 9.95 -15.82
CA ARG A 91 4.05 11.32 -15.59
C ARG A 91 4.88 11.35 -14.31
N THR A 92 6.03 11.98 -14.33
CA THR A 92 6.86 12.18 -13.14
C THR A 92 6.50 13.49 -12.43
N SER A 93 6.98 13.66 -11.20
CA SER A 93 6.86 14.92 -10.45
C SER A 93 7.56 16.11 -11.10
N ALA A 94 8.44 15.87 -12.07
CA ALA A 94 9.07 16.89 -12.90
C ALA A 94 8.25 17.23 -14.17
N ASP A 95 7.02 16.74 -14.27
CA ASP A 95 6.11 16.88 -15.42
C ASP A 95 6.65 16.28 -16.73
N LEU A 96 7.54 15.29 -16.62
CA LEU A 96 8.02 14.51 -17.76
C LEU A 96 7.12 13.29 -17.98
N LEU A 97 6.84 13.00 -19.25
CA LEU A 97 6.18 11.76 -19.65
C LEU A 97 7.23 10.73 -20.05
N GLU A 98 7.23 9.61 -19.35
CA GLU A 98 8.13 8.48 -19.60
C GLU A 98 7.32 7.23 -19.93
N VAL A 99 7.99 6.29 -20.58
CA VAL A 99 7.39 5.06 -21.10
C VAL A 99 8.09 3.88 -20.47
N LEU A 100 7.33 2.96 -19.90
CA LEU A 100 7.78 1.69 -19.37
C LEU A 100 7.25 0.56 -20.24
N ASP A 101 8.16 -0.27 -20.74
CA ASP A 101 7.82 -1.54 -21.40
C ASP A 101 7.64 -2.65 -20.33
N MET A 102 6.47 -3.29 -20.32
CA MET A 102 6.12 -4.38 -19.40
C MET A 102 6.23 -5.78 -20.03
N THR A 103 6.73 -5.89 -21.26
CA THR A 103 6.95 -7.20 -21.90
C THR A 103 8.03 -8.01 -21.19
N GLN A 104 8.95 -7.35 -20.48
CA GLN A 104 10.10 -7.96 -19.82
C GLN A 104 9.95 -8.10 -18.29
N LEU A 105 8.73 -7.95 -17.75
CA LEU A 105 8.51 -8.16 -16.32
C LEU A 105 9.05 -9.54 -15.86
N PRO A 106 9.72 -9.62 -14.70
CA PRO A 106 9.81 -8.58 -13.65
C PRO A 106 10.92 -7.53 -13.86
N GLU A 107 11.75 -7.64 -14.89
CA GLU A 107 12.79 -6.64 -15.16
C GLU A 107 12.14 -5.34 -15.66
N LEU A 108 12.46 -4.22 -14.98
CA LEU A 108 12.01 -2.90 -15.39
C LEU A 108 13.14 -2.22 -16.17
N ARG A 109 12.80 -1.69 -17.35
CA ARG A 109 13.71 -0.90 -18.19
C ARG A 109 12.95 0.29 -18.76
N THR A 110 13.54 1.47 -18.63
CA THR A 110 13.13 2.73 -19.29
C THR A 110 13.89 2.94 -20.59
#